data_AF-A0A509MMX4-F1
#
_entry.id   AF-A0A509MMX4-F1
#
_cell.length_a   1.000
_cell.length_b   1.000
_cell.length_c   1.000
_cell.angle_alpha   90.00
_cell.angle_beta   90.00
_cell.angle_gamma   90.00
#
_symmetry.space_group_name_H-M   'P 1'
#
loop_
_entity.id
_entity.type
_entity.pdbx_description
1 polymer ?
#
loop_
_entity_poly.entity_id
_entity_poly.type
_entity_poly.pdbx_seq_one_letter_code
_entity_poly.pdbx_strand_id
1 'polypeptide(L)'
;MKAAQPKSDIDPKYLHYTLLSSQEKLLRGARKRGGSVTSLDSKKFFKFKIPLPSLEKQNLLAVTIDSFDALVNNLSSGLPAELNARRQQYEYYRDKLLTFKELKS
;
A
#
# COMPACT_ATOMS: atom_id res chain seq x y z
N MET A 1 -15.29 -2.57 17.33
CA MET A 1 -14.04 -1.77 17.28
C MET A 1 -14.39 -0.38 16.79
N LYS A 2 -14.06 0.69 17.52
CA LYS A 2 -14.20 2.06 16.99
C LYS A 2 -13.03 2.30 16.03
N ALA A 3 -13.33 2.73 14.79
CA ALA A 3 -12.29 3.14 13.86
C ALA A 3 -11.56 4.37 14.44
N ALA A 4 -10.24 4.43 14.26
CA ALA A 4 -9.49 5.63 14.61
C ALA A 4 -9.91 6.75 13.64
N GLN A 5 -10.56 7.78 14.16
CA GLN A 5 -10.94 8.96 13.38
C GLN A 5 -9.94 10.08 13.65
N PRO A 6 -9.26 10.60 12.61
CA PRO A 6 -8.39 11.77 12.77
C PRO A 6 -9.21 13.00 13.15
N LYS A 7 -8.59 13.92 13.89
CA LYS A 7 -9.13 15.26 14.10
C LYS A 7 -9.02 16.07 12.78
N SER A 8 -9.75 17.18 12.70
CA SER A 8 -9.75 18.10 11.54
C SER A 8 -8.35 18.53 11.07
N ASP A 9 -7.39 18.59 11.99
CA ASP A 9 -6.07 19.15 11.75
C ASP A 9 -5.06 18.11 11.23
N ILE A 10 -5.54 16.90 10.91
CA ILE A 10 -4.72 15.77 10.50
C ILE A 10 -5.26 15.20 9.19
N ASP A 11 -4.42 15.19 8.16
CA ASP A 11 -4.76 14.53 6.91
C ASP A 11 -4.85 12.98 7.12
N PRO A 12 -5.96 12.33 6.73
CA PRO A 12 -6.13 10.89 6.92
C PRO A 12 -5.09 10.03 6.20
N LYS A 13 -4.65 10.45 5.01
CA LYS A 13 -3.63 9.71 4.23
C LYS A 13 -2.26 9.86 4.88
N TYR A 14 -1.91 11.05 5.35
CA TYR A 14 -0.70 11.29 6.14
C TYR A 14 -0.67 10.40 7.39
N LEU A 15 -1.78 10.32 8.14
CA LEU A 15 -1.88 9.45 9.30
C LEU A 15 -1.66 7.98 8.91
N HIS A 16 -2.28 7.52 7.83
CA HIS A 16 -2.11 6.16 7.32
C HIS A 16 -0.64 5.84 7.01
N TYR A 17 0.04 6.65 6.20
CA TYR A 17 1.44 6.43 5.85
C TYR A 17 2.39 6.57 7.04
N THR A 18 2.08 7.46 8.00
CA THR A 18 2.88 7.62 9.22
C THR A 18 2.74 6.42 10.15
N LEU A 19 1.54 5.85 10.28
CA LEU A 19 1.33 4.61 11.05
C LEU A 19 1.99 3.41 10.37
N LEU A 20 1.92 3.33 9.04
CA LEU A 20 2.57 2.27 8.28
C LEU A 20 4.09 2.32 8.44
N SER A 21 4.70 3.50 8.26
CA SER A 21 6.15 3.68 8.41
C SER A 21 6.65 3.46 9.85
N SER A 22 5.80 3.69 10.86
CA SER A 22 6.14 3.50 12.27
C SER A 22 5.69 2.15 12.84
N GLN A 23 5.10 1.27 12.02
CA GLN A 23 4.47 0.03 12.45
C GLN A 23 5.38 -0.83 13.32
N GLU A 24 6.64 -1.04 12.91
CA GLU A 24 7.53 -1.87 13.71
C GLU A 24 7.80 -1.31 15.10
N LYS A 25 8.00 0.02 15.21
CA LYS A 25 8.22 0.70 16.49
C LYS A 25 6.97 0.59 17.36
N LEU A 26 5.79 0.73 16.74
CA LEU A 26 4.49 0.57 17.37
C LEU A 26 4.30 -0.86 17.90
N LEU A 27 4.57 -1.88 17.08
CA LEU A 27 4.49 -3.28 17.49
C LEU A 27 5.47 -3.58 18.62
N ARG A 28 6.71 -3.09 18.58
CA ARG A 28 7.68 -3.28 19.66
C ARG A 28 7.23 -2.63 20.98
N GLY A 29 6.68 -1.41 20.92
CA GLY A 29 6.28 -0.66 22.12
C GLY A 29 4.92 -1.05 22.70
N ALA A 30 3.95 -1.39 21.84
CA ALA A 30 2.55 -1.59 22.21
C ALA A 30 2.10 -3.06 22.18
N ARG A 31 2.98 -4.02 21.85
CA ARG A 31 2.63 -5.45 21.94
C ARG A 31 2.28 -5.85 23.37
N LYS A 32 1.15 -6.55 23.53
CA LYS A 32 0.75 -7.18 24.77
C LYS A 32 1.67 -8.37 25.06
N ARG A 33 2.27 -8.42 26.24
CA ARG A 33 3.11 -9.55 26.68
C ARG A 33 2.24 -10.60 27.38
N GLY A 34 2.48 -11.89 27.09
CA GLY A 34 1.89 -13.00 27.85
C GLY A 34 0.60 -13.63 27.32
N GLY A 35 0.31 -13.56 26.01
CA GLY A 35 -0.82 -14.28 25.40
C GLY A 35 -0.40 -15.06 24.15
N SER A 36 -1.05 -16.21 23.89
CA SER A 36 -0.80 -17.04 22.69
C SER A 36 -1.13 -16.31 21.38
N VAL A 37 -1.96 -15.25 21.45
CA VAL A 37 -2.32 -14.40 20.30
C VAL A 37 -1.63 -13.05 20.41
N THR A 38 -0.92 -12.67 19.35
CA THR A 38 -0.28 -11.37 19.24
C THR A 38 -1.35 -10.28 19.17
N SER A 39 -1.44 -9.46 20.21
CA SER A 39 -2.41 -8.36 20.32
C SER A 39 -1.73 -7.06 20.73
N LEU A 40 -2.34 -5.93 20.35
CA LEU A 40 -1.89 -4.60 20.72
C LEU A 40 -2.58 -4.14 22.01
N ASP A 41 -1.80 -3.62 22.94
CA ASP A 41 -2.30 -2.92 24.11
C ASP A 41 -2.78 -1.52 23.70
N SER A 42 -4.09 -1.29 23.81
CA SER A 42 -4.70 -0.02 23.40
C SER A 42 -4.15 1.17 24.16
N LYS A 43 -3.81 1.04 25.44
CA LYS A 43 -3.29 2.16 26.25
C LYS A 43 -1.90 2.58 25.77
N LYS A 44 -1.05 1.61 25.41
CA LYS A 44 0.28 1.89 24.85
C LYS A 44 0.19 2.43 23.43
N PHE A 45 -0.75 1.93 22.63
CA PHE A 45 -1.01 2.42 21.28
C PHE A 45 -1.40 3.91 21.27
N PHE A 46 -2.37 4.33 22.09
CA PHE A 46 -2.79 5.75 22.17
C PHE A 46 -1.73 6.68 22.79
N LYS A 47 -0.73 6.14 23.49
CA LYS A 47 0.41 6.91 24.02
C LYS A 47 1.55 7.07 23.02
N PHE A 48 1.51 6.38 21.89
CA PHE A 48 2.53 6.48 20.86
C PHE A 48 2.51 7.86 20.22
N LYS A 49 3.67 8.53 20.20
CA LYS A 49 3.81 9.87 19.62
C LYS A 49 4.25 9.77 18.17
N ILE A 50 3.58 10.52 17.30
CA ILE A 50 3.94 10.69 15.89
C ILE A 50 4.27 12.16 15.61
N PRO A 51 5.17 12.45 14.66
CA PRO A 51 5.40 13.82 14.23
C PRO A 51 4.11 14.38 13.59
N LEU A 52 3.80 15.65 13.88
CA LEU A 52 2.67 16.34 13.27
C LEU A 52 3.16 17.67 12.66
N PRO A 53 3.52 17.69 11.37
CA PRO A 53 3.90 18.91 10.67
C PRO A 53 2.66 19.74 10.30
N SER A 54 2.86 20.92 9.68
CA SER A 54 1.76 21.74 9.18
C SER A 54 0.92 21.00 8.13
N LEU A 55 -0.36 21.36 8.01
CA LEU A 55 -1.30 20.69 7.11
C LEU A 55 -0.81 20.68 5.65
N GLU A 56 -0.20 21.77 5.19
CA GLU A 56 0.41 21.84 3.84
C GLU A 56 1.48 20.77 3.63
N LYS A 57 2.36 20.57 4.61
CA LYS A 57 3.40 19.53 4.54
C LYS A 57 2.82 18.12 4.63
N GLN A 58 1.76 17.93 5.44
CA GLN A 58 1.05 16.65 5.50
C GLN A 58 0.48 16.30 4.12
N ASN A 59 -0.20 17.24 3.47
CA ASN A 59 -0.80 17.05 2.14
C ASN A 59 0.27 16.78 1.08
N LEU A 60 1.37 17.54 1.07
CA LEU A 60 2.46 17.33 0.12
C LEU A 60 3.07 15.93 0.26
N LEU A 61 3.32 15.48 1.49
CA LEU A 61 3.82 14.13 1.75
C LEU A 61 2.80 13.06 1.33
N ALA A 62 1.53 13.24 1.68
CA ALA A 62 0.47 12.31 1.31
C ALA A 62 0.35 12.18 -0.20
N VAL A 63 0.27 13.28 -0.95
CA VAL A 63 0.18 13.28 -2.42
C VAL A 63 1.39 12.61 -3.05
N THR A 64 2.59 12.89 -2.56
CA THR A 64 3.82 12.29 -3.08
C THR A 64 3.76 10.78 -2.92
N ILE A 65 3.48 10.27 -1.72
CA ILE A 65 3.43 8.82 -1.46
C ILE A 65 2.28 8.17 -2.22
N ASP A 66 1.12 8.81 -2.30
CA ASP A 66 -0.06 8.32 -3.02
C ASP A 66 0.21 8.17 -4.53
N SER A 67 1.03 9.06 -5.12
CA SER A 67 1.44 8.93 -6.52
C SER A 67 2.32 7.70 -6.77
N PHE A 68 3.23 7.39 -5.83
CA PHE A 68 4.05 6.18 -5.91
C PHE A 68 3.21 4.92 -5.68
N ASP A 69 2.31 4.96 -4.69
CA ASP A 69 1.42 3.83 -4.40
C ASP A 69 0.50 3.53 -5.59
N ALA A 70 -0.06 4.57 -6.21
CA ALA A 70 -0.86 4.43 -7.43
C ALA A 70 -0.05 3.86 -8.61
N LEU A 71 1.22 4.23 -8.77
CA LEU A 71 2.05 3.69 -9.84
C LEU A 71 2.36 2.20 -9.63
N VAL A 72 2.58 1.78 -8.39
CA VAL A 72 3.04 0.42 -8.07
C VAL A 72 1.90 -0.56 -7.88
N ASN A 73 0.82 -0.16 -7.21
CA ASN A 73 -0.20 -1.06 -6.69
C ASN A 73 -1.57 -0.93 -7.36
N ASN A 74 -1.81 0.10 -8.17
CA ASN A 74 -3.10 0.26 -8.83
C ASN A 74 -3.31 -0.86 -9.87
N LEU A 75 -4.50 -1.47 -9.88
CA LEU A 75 -4.81 -2.59 -10.76
C LEU A 75 -5.22 -2.16 -12.17
N SER A 76 -5.78 -0.95 -12.29
CA SER A 76 -6.27 -0.37 -13.55
C SER A 76 -5.24 0.52 -14.24
N SER A 77 -4.25 1.02 -13.51
CA SER A 77 -3.15 1.86 -14.01
C SER A 77 -1.82 1.45 -13.38
N GLY A 78 -0.69 1.85 -13.94
CA GLY A 78 0.63 1.55 -13.36
C GLY A 78 1.15 0.14 -13.68
N LEU A 79 2.03 -0.38 -12.82
CA LEU A 79 2.79 -1.60 -13.09
C LEU A 79 1.93 -2.86 -13.28
N PRO A 80 0.88 -3.11 -12.48
CA PRO A 80 0.04 -4.30 -12.66
C PRO A 80 -0.71 -4.30 -13.99
N ALA A 81 -1.22 -3.13 -14.42
CA ALA A 81 -1.91 -2.96 -15.69
C ALA A 81 -0.94 -3.20 -16.87
N GLU A 82 0.26 -2.62 -16.81
CA GLU A 82 1.31 -2.83 -17.81
C GLU A 82 1.71 -4.31 -17.89
N LEU A 83 1.92 -4.97 -16.74
CA LEU A 83 2.28 -6.38 -16.70
C LEU A 83 1.21 -7.27 -17.35
N ASN A 84 -0.08 -6.98 -17.11
CA ASN A 84 -1.18 -7.71 -17.73
C ASN A 84 -1.18 -7.50 -19.27
N ALA A 85 -1.06 -6.26 -19.73
CA ALA A 85 -0.97 -5.95 -21.14
C ALA A 85 0.22 -6.67 -21.82
N ARG A 86 1.38 -6.71 -21.16
CA ARG A 86 2.57 -7.41 -21.66
C ARG A 86 2.38 -8.93 -21.71
N ARG A 87 1.67 -9.52 -20.75
CA ARG A 87 1.32 -10.95 -20.78
C ARG A 87 0.40 -11.29 -21.95
N GLN A 88 -0.65 -10.50 -22.16
CA GLN A 88 -1.55 -10.68 -23.30
C GLN A 88 -0.81 -10.53 -24.64
N GLN A 89 0.07 -9.53 -24.72
CA GLN A 89 0.94 -9.33 -25.90
C GLN A 89 1.83 -10.56 -26.13
N TYR A 90 2.47 -11.08 -25.08
CA TYR A 90 3.31 -12.27 -25.16
C TYR A 90 2.52 -13.49 -25.64
N GLU A 91 1.35 -13.75 -25.07
CA GLU A 91 0.48 -14.88 -25.45
C GLU A 91 0.08 -14.80 -26.92
N TYR A 92 -0.34 -13.62 -27.39
CA TYR A 92 -0.69 -13.39 -28.79
C TYR A 92 0.45 -13.73 -29.75
N TYR A 93 1.67 -13.24 -29.48
CA TYR A 93 2.81 -13.49 -30.35
C TYR A 93 3.32 -14.93 -30.24
N ARG A 94 3.30 -15.53 -29.04
CA ARG A 94 3.62 -16.94 -28.83
C ARG A 94 2.71 -17.82 -29.70
N ASP A 95 1.41 -17.60 -29.64
CA ASP A 95 0.44 -18.43 -30.36
C ASP A 95 0.57 -18.22 -31.88
N LYS A 96 0.82 -16.99 -32.34
CA LYS A 96 1.13 -16.72 -33.75
C LYS A 96 2.39 -17.43 -34.25
N LEU A 97 3.47 -17.42 -33.48
CA LEU A 97 4.74 -18.06 -33.86
C LEU A 97 4.63 -19.58 -33.88
N LEU A 98 3.79 -20.15 -33.02
CA LEU A 98 3.58 -21.60 -32.91
C LEU A 98 2.44 -22.11 -33.80
N THR A 99 1.71 -21.23 -34.48
CA THR A 99 0.68 -21.61 -35.46
C THR A 99 1.28 -21.56 -36.86
N PHE A 100 1.64 -22.73 -37.40
CA PHE A 100 2.15 -22.85 -38.76
C PHE A 100 1.01 -23.15 -39.74
N LYS A 101 1.08 -22.60 -40.96
CA LYS A 101 0.21 -23.04 -42.05
C LYS A 101 0.64 -24.46 -42.46
N GLU A 102 -0.32 -25.37 -42.57
CA GLU A 102 -0.07 -26.69 -43.14
C GLU A 102 0.48 -26.53 -44.56
N LEU A 103 1.60 -27.21 -44.83
CA LEU A 103 2.14 -27.36 -46.17
C LEU A 103 1.11 -28.13 -46.99
N LYS A 104 0.48 -27.45 -47.95
CA LYS A 104 -0.42 -28.11 -48.92
C LYS A 104 0.43 -29.10 -49.73
N SER A 105 0.13 -30.39 -49.57
CA SER A 105 0.63 -31.47 -50.43
C SER A 105 -0.06 -31.49 -51.78
#